data_AF-A0A1M6WY56-F1
#
_entry.id   AF-A0A1M6WY56-F1
#
_cell.length_a   1.000
_cell.length_b   1.000
_cell.length_c   1.000
_cell.angle_alpha   90.00
_cell.angle_beta   90.00
_cell.angle_gamma   90.00
#
_symmetry.space_group_name_H-M   'P 1'
#
loop_
_entity.id
_entity.type
_entity.pdbx_description
1 polymer ?
#
loop_
_entity_poly.entity_id
_entity_poly.type
_entity_poly.pdbx_seq_one_letter_code
_entity_poly.pdbx_strand_id
1 'polypeptide(L)'
;MMSRIISGIVLLVTVYIGISHGSRVFQRPSEQYLEMMDALGITDPMRIAFGVLSIASVLLILLPRTFFIGNTIRALLLVFLMALSLKAGNYTFALIEIPFVMMPLVLIYLGHPLKFN
;
A
#
# COMPACT_ATOMS: atom_id res chain seq x y z
N MET A 1 24.41 10.09 0.44
CA MET A 1 24.64 8.65 0.74
C MET A 1 23.70 8.14 1.83
N MET A 2 23.62 8.79 3.00
CA MET A 2 22.67 8.42 4.07
C MET A 2 21.21 8.33 3.59
N SER A 3 20.73 9.32 2.84
CA SER A 3 19.36 9.32 2.26
C SER A 3 19.09 8.13 1.33
N ARG A 4 20.10 7.62 0.62
CA ARG A 4 19.98 6.45 -0.27
C ARG A 4 19.86 5.15 0.52
N ILE A 5 20.60 5.02 1.63
CA ILE A 5 20.51 3.86 2.52
C ILE A 5 19.12 3.83 3.17
N ILE A 6 18.67 4.97 3.71
CA ILE A 6 17.34 5.10 4.32
C ILE A 6 16.26 4.79 3.28
N SER A 7 16.33 5.40 2.09
CA SER A 7 15.37 5.11 1.01
C SER A 7 15.37 3.64 0.61
N GLY A 8 16.56 3.01 0.51
CA GLY A 8 16.69 1.59 0.22
C GLY A 8 16.02 0.70 1.27
N ILE A 9 16.22 0.98 2.56
CA ILE A 9 15.58 0.25 3.65
C ILE A 9 14.05 0.44 3.59
N VAL A 10 13.58 1.69 3.47
CA VAL A 10 12.14 1.99 3.40
C VAL A 10 11.50 1.31 2.18
N LEU A 11 12.20 1.29 1.04
CA LEU A 11 11.74 0.64 -0.19
C LEU A 11 11.61 -0.86 0.00
N LEU A 12 12.62 -1.53 0.57
CA LEU A 12 12.57 -2.97 0.83
C LEU A 12 11.45 -3.34 1.79
N VAL A 13 11.28 -2.58 2.88
CA VAL A 13 10.17 -2.76 3.83
C VAL A 13 8.83 -2.56 3.14
N THR A 14 8.70 -1.50 2.33
CA THR A 14 7.46 -1.20 1.58
C THR A 14 7.09 -2.32 0.62
N VAL A 15 8.08 -2.86 -0.11
CA VAL A 15 7.87 -3.97 -1.05
C VAL A 15 7.48 -5.25 -0.31
N TYR A 16 8.19 -5.60 0.77
CA TYR A 16 7.88 -6.77 1.58
C TYR A 16 6.45 -6.71 2.14
N ILE A 17 6.08 -5.59 2.78
CA ILE A 17 4.75 -5.38 3.34
C ILE A 17 3.69 -5.41 2.23
N GLY A 18 3.93 -4.74 1.11
CA GLY A 18 2.99 -4.67 -0.01
C GLY A 18 2.72 -6.03 -0.65
N ILE A 19 3.76 -6.84 -0.88
CA ILE A 19 3.59 -8.22 -1.36
C ILE A 19 2.87 -9.07 -0.31
N SER A 20 3.25 -8.97 0.96
CA SER A 20 2.61 -9.73 2.05
C SER A 20 1.12 -9.40 2.18
N HIS A 21 0.74 -8.12 2.14
CA HIS A 21 -0.66 -7.70 2.29
C HIS A 21 -1.47 -7.99 1.02
N GLY A 22 -0.92 -7.68 -0.16
CA GLY A 22 -1.62 -7.91 -1.42
C GLY A 22 -1.82 -9.40 -1.72
N SER A 23 -0.88 -10.27 -1.35
CA SER A 23 -1.00 -11.72 -1.60
C SER A 23 -2.07 -12.41 -0.74
N ARG A 24 -2.56 -11.77 0.32
CA ARG A 24 -3.68 -12.31 1.14
C ARG A 24 -4.94 -12.54 0.33
N VAL A 25 -5.10 -11.85 -0.80
CA VAL A 25 -6.24 -12.03 -1.68
C VAL A 25 -6.25 -13.38 -2.42
N PHE A 26 -5.11 -14.05 -2.50
CA PHE A 26 -4.97 -15.40 -3.06
C PHE A 26 -5.10 -16.49 -1.98
N GLN A 27 -5.20 -16.09 -0.71
CA GLN A 27 -5.40 -17.01 0.41
C GLN A 27 -6.90 -17.07 0.74
N ARG A 28 -7.32 -18.12 1.46
CA ARG A 28 -8.67 -18.16 2.02
C ARG A 28 -8.79 -17.04 3.07
N PRO A 29 -9.66 -16.04 2.86
CA PRO A 29 -9.83 -14.97 3.81
C PRO A 29 -10.52 -15.52 5.07
N SER A 30 -10.13 -15.03 6.25
CA SER A 30 -10.86 -15.34 7.48
C SER A 30 -12.24 -14.70 7.46
N GLU A 31 -13.21 -15.30 8.17
CA GLU A 31 -14.56 -14.74 8.32
C GLU A 31 -14.52 -13.33 8.89
N GLN A 32 -13.73 -13.09 9.93
CA GLN A 32 -13.54 -11.76 10.51
C GLN A 32 -13.05 -10.72 9.50
N TYR A 33 -12.17 -11.12 8.57
CA TYR A 33 -11.68 -10.22 7.53
C TYR A 33 -12.75 -9.96 6.45
N LEU A 34 -13.58 -10.97 6.12
CA LEU A 34 -14.72 -10.81 5.24
C LEU A 34 -15.76 -9.86 5.82
N GLU A 35 -16.13 -10.03 7.09
CA GLU A 35 -17.06 -9.13 7.80
C GLU A 35 -16.54 -7.69 7.82
N MET A 36 -15.22 -7.52 8.07
CA MET A 36 -14.61 -6.21 8.01
C MET A 36 -14.70 -5.60 6.60
N MET A 37 -14.37 -6.35 5.55
CA MET A 37 -14.46 -5.85 4.17
C MET A 37 -15.90 -5.51 3.78
N ASP A 38 -16.87 -6.33 4.18
CA ASP A 38 -18.29 -6.10 3.91
C ASP A 38 -18.80 -4.84 4.63
N ALA A 39 -18.39 -4.62 5.89
CA ALA A 39 -18.67 -3.39 6.63
C ALA A 39 -18.09 -2.13 5.95
N LEU A 40 -16.98 -2.27 5.21
CA LEU A 40 -16.38 -1.20 4.40
C LEU A 40 -17.08 -1.01 3.04
N GLY A 41 -18.05 -1.84 2.68
CA GLY A 41 -18.70 -1.88 1.37
C GLY A 41 -17.77 -2.43 0.27
N ILE A 42 -16.76 -3.20 0.64
CA ILE A 42 -15.79 -3.79 -0.29
C ILE A 42 -16.26 -5.20 -0.67
N THR A 43 -16.75 -5.32 -1.90
CA THR A 43 -17.13 -6.62 -2.49
C THR A 43 -15.92 -7.49 -2.79
N ASP A 44 -16.12 -8.80 -2.97
CA ASP A 44 -15.05 -9.75 -3.35
C ASP A 44 -14.26 -9.31 -4.61
N PRO A 45 -14.91 -8.86 -5.71
CA PRO A 45 -14.18 -8.33 -6.87
C PRO A 45 -13.33 -7.10 -6.54
N MET A 46 -13.84 -6.18 -5.71
CA MET A 46 -13.09 -5.00 -5.27
C MET A 46 -11.89 -5.39 -4.44
N ARG A 47 -12.04 -6.38 -3.53
CA ARG A 47 -10.92 -6.92 -2.75
C ARG A 47 -9.83 -7.46 -3.66
N ILE A 48 -10.19 -8.28 -4.65
CA ILE A 48 -9.25 -8.83 -5.65
C ILE A 48 -8.53 -7.70 -6.41
N ALA A 49 -9.29 -6.71 -6.88
CA ALA A 49 -8.72 -5.55 -7.57
C ALA A 49 -7.73 -4.79 -6.68
N PHE A 50 -8.07 -4.51 -5.41
CA PHE A 50 -7.16 -3.83 -4.48
C PHE A 50 -5.89 -4.65 -4.20
N GLY A 51 -6.01 -5.96 -4.01
CA GLY A 51 -4.86 -6.83 -3.80
C GLY A 51 -3.91 -6.82 -4.99
N VAL A 52 -4.44 -6.96 -6.21
CA VAL A 52 -3.66 -6.92 -7.46
C VAL A 52 -3.02 -5.55 -7.67
N LEU A 53 -3.77 -4.45 -7.49
CA LEU A 53 -3.25 -3.10 -7.63
C LEU A 53 -2.17 -2.78 -6.57
N SER A 54 -2.33 -3.29 -5.35
CA SER A 54 -1.33 -3.16 -4.29
C SER A 54 -0.02 -3.86 -4.67
N ILE A 55 -0.08 -5.09 -5.20
CA ILE A 55 1.11 -5.80 -5.70
C ILE A 55 1.73 -5.07 -6.90
N ALA A 56 0.91 -4.67 -7.88
CA ALA A 56 1.38 -3.94 -9.05
C ALA A 56 2.11 -2.64 -8.64
N SER A 57 1.57 -1.91 -7.66
CA SER A 57 2.18 -0.68 -7.18
C SER A 57 3.60 -0.90 -6.63
N VAL A 58 3.85 -1.97 -5.88
CA VAL A 58 5.20 -2.25 -5.35
C VAL A 58 6.17 -2.75 -6.40
N LEU A 59 5.69 -3.48 -7.42
CA LEU A 59 6.51 -3.82 -8.58
C LEU A 59 6.95 -2.57 -9.36
N LEU A 60 6.07 -1.57 -9.49
CA LEU A 60 6.41 -0.28 -10.11
C LEU A 60 7.41 0.52 -9.27
N ILE A 61 7.34 0.44 -7.93
CA ILE A 61 8.27 1.14 -7.03
C ILE A 61 9.71 0.60 -7.16
N LEU A 62 9.90 -0.67 -7.50
CA LEU A 62 11.23 -1.27 -7.68
C LEU A 62 12.03 -0.68 -8.85
N LEU A 63 11.36 -0.09 -9.85
CA LEU A 63 12.00 0.43 -11.05
C LEU A 63 12.15 1.96 -10.95
N PRO A 64 13.35 2.52 -11.13
CA PRO A 64 13.57 3.97 -11.04
C PRO A 64 12.67 4.81 -11.96
N ARG A 65 12.32 4.25 -13.14
CA ARG A 65 11.47 4.91 -14.15
C ARG A 65 10.01 5.04 -13.72
N THR A 66 9.51 4.09 -12.93
CA THR A 66 8.10 4.05 -12.48
C THR A 66 7.94 4.34 -10.98
N PHE A 67 9.03 4.69 -10.29
CA PHE A 67 9.05 4.92 -8.85
C PHE A 67 7.97 5.91 -8.37
N PHE A 68 7.86 7.06 -9.04
CA PHE A 68 6.88 8.08 -8.68
C PHE A 68 5.45 7.56 -8.86
N ILE A 69 5.12 7.03 -10.04
CA ILE A 69 3.75 6.55 -10.32
C ILE A 69 3.37 5.36 -9.45
N GLY A 70 4.32 4.45 -9.15
CA GLY A 70 4.10 3.32 -8.25
C GLY A 70 3.77 3.77 -6.83
N ASN A 71 4.53 4.72 -6.28
CA ASN A 71 4.24 5.29 -4.96
C ASN A 71 2.92 6.10 -4.95
N THR A 72 2.64 6.86 -6.00
CA THR A 72 1.38 7.61 -6.12
C THR A 72 0.16 6.69 -6.14
N ILE A 73 0.18 5.63 -6.97
CA ILE A 73 -0.89 4.62 -6.99
C ILE A 73 -1.05 4.00 -5.60
N ARG A 74 0.06 3.61 -4.95
CA ARG A 74 0.03 3.04 -3.60
C ARG A 74 -0.59 3.98 -2.57
N ALA A 75 -0.21 5.26 -2.58
CA ALA A 75 -0.77 6.27 -1.70
C ALA A 75 -2.28 6.46 -1.93
N LEU A 76 -2.71 6.54 -3.19
CA LEU A 76 -4.13 6.67 -3.53
C LEU A 76 -4.96 5.47 -3.06
N LEU A 77 -4.46 4.25 -3.23
CA LEU A 77 -5.14 3.04 -2.76
C LEU A 77 -5.34 3.05 -1.24
N LEU A 78 -4.30 3.39 -0.49
CA LEU A 78 -4.35 3.40 0.98
C LEU A 78 -5.24 4.54 1.50
N VAL A 79 -5.17 5.73 0.89
CA VAL A 79 -6.08 6.83 1.20
C VAL A 79 -7.53 6.45 0.88
N PHE A 80 -7.76 5.75 -0.23
CA PHE A 80 -9.10 5.28 -0.58
C PHE A 80 -9.66 4.28 0.45
N LEU A 81 -8.86 3.29 0.87
CA LEU A 81 -9.23 2.35 1.94
C LEU A 81 -9.51 3.07 3.26
N MET A 82 -8.66 4.02 3.64
CA MET A 82 -8.85 4.85 4.83
C MET A 82 -10.16 5.65 4.75
N ALA A 83 -10.49 6.23 3.59
CA ALA A 83 -11.73 6.96 3.39
C ALA A 83 -12.97 6.06 3.50
N LEU A 84 -12.93 4.84 2.95
CA LEU A 84 -13.99 3.85 3.14
C LEU A 84 -14.16 3.48 4.61
N SER A 85 -13.05 3.34 5.34
CA SER A 85 -13.05 3.07 6.78
C SER A 85 -13.72 4.16 7.59
N LEU A 86 -13.42 5.42 7.30
CA LEU A 86 -14.05 6.55 7.96
C LEU A 86 -15.55 6.62 7.63
N LYS A 87 -15.92 6.37 6.38
CA LYS A 87 -17.33 6.29 5.96
C LYS A 87 -18.10 5.19 6.70
N ALA A 88 -17.46 4.05 6.97
CA ALA A 88 -18.04 2.93 7.71
C ALA A 88 -18.02 3.10 9.24
N GLY A 89 -17.51 4.24 9.76
CA GLY A 89 -17.36 4.47 11.20
C GLY A 89 -16.22 3.68 11.86
N ASN A 90 -15.36 3.01 11.09
CA ASN A 90 -14.23 2.25 11.60
C ASN A 90 -12.98 3.14 11.70
N TYR A 91 -12.92 3.97 12.73
CA TYR A 91 -11.80 4.87 12.96
C TYR A 91 -10.49 4.13 13.29
N THR A 92 -10.58 2.98 13.95
CA THR A 92 -9.41 2.17 14.32
C THR A 92 -8.66 1.70 13.08
N PHE A 93 -9.37 1.14 12.09
CA PHE A 93 -8.75 0.72 10.83
C PHE A 93 -8.19 1.92 10.06
N ALA A 94 -8.91 3.05 10.01
CA ALA A 94 -8.41 4.27 9.38
C ALA A 94 -7.08 4.76 10.00
N LEU A 95 -6.96 4.73 11.33
CA LEU A 95 -5.72 5.12 12.03
C LEU A 95 -4.57 4.15 11.75
N ILE A 96 -4.86 2.86 11.65
CA ILE A 96 -3.87 1.84 11.28
C ILE A 96 -3.31 2.07 9.88
N GLU A 97 -4.12 2.60 8.94
CA GLU A 97 -3.68 2.89 7.57
C GLU A 97 -2.70 4.08 7.47
N ILE A 98 -2.69 5.01 8.43
CA ILE A 98 -1.83 6.22 8.41
C ILE A 98 -0.34 5.89 8.20
N PRO A 99 0.32 5.02 9.00
CA PRO A 99 1.72 4.66 8.77
C PRO A 99 1.95 4.05 7.38
N PHE A 100 0.97 3.31 6.83
CA PHE A 100 1.08 2.75 5.49
C PHE A 100 0.98 3.82 4.42
N VAL A 101 0.11 4.82 4.57
CA VAL A 101 0.00 5.99 3.68
C VAL A 101 1.28 6.82 3.73
N MET A 102 1.91 6.97 4.89
CA MET A 102 3.15 7.74 5.02
C MET A 102 4.32 7.11 4.24
N MET A 103 4.42 5.78 4.17
CA MET A 103 5.52 5.10 3.47
C MET A 103 5.74 5.55 2.01
N PRO A 104 4.74 5.51 1.10
CA PRO A 104 4.92 5.97 -0.28
C PRO A 104 5.21 7.47 -0.37
N LEU A 105 4.67 8.29 0.54
CA LEU A 105 4.96 9.73 0.56
C LEU A 105 6.41 10.01 0.99
N VAL A 106 6.90 9.30 2.01
CA VAL A 106 8.30 9.33 2.44
C VAL A 106 9.22 8.86 1.32
N LEU A 107 8.85 7.79 0.60
CA LEU A 107 9.63 7.33 -0.56
C LEU A 107 9.68 8.36 -1.68
N ILE A 108 8.57 9.02 -2.01
CA ILE A 108 8.56 10.12 -2.98
C ILE A 108 9.52 11.23 -2.56
N TYR A 109 9.49 11.62 -1.28
CA TYR A 109 10.39 12.63 -0.74
C TYR A 109 11.87 12.22 -0.78
N LEU A 110 12.19 10.98 -0.38
CA LEU A 110 13.57 10.49 -0.36
C LEU A 110 14.14 10.18 -1.76
N GLY A 111 13.27 9.91 -2.73
CA GLY A 111 13.64 9.50 -4.09
C GLY A 111 14.13 8.06 -4.18
N HIS A 112 14.23 7.54 -5.40
CA HIS A 112 14.62 6.14 -5.64
C HIS A 112 16.11 5.90 -5.28
N PRO A 113 16.47 4.86 -4.51
CA PRO A 113 17.84 4.65 -4.01
C PRO A 113 18.87 4.41 -5.11
N LEU A 114 18.46 3.79 -6.22
CA LEU A 114 19.30 3.52 -7.40
C LEU A 114 19.32 4.65 -8.44
N LYS A 115 18.59 5.76 -8.23
CA LYS A 115 18.64 6.87 -9.18
C LYS A 115 19.88 7.72 -8.89
N PHE A 116 20.77 7.80 -9.86
CA PHE A 116 21.88 8.73 -9.86
C PHE A 116 21.35 10.06 -10.41
N ASN A 117 21.21 11.06 -9.54
CA ASN A 117 21.27 12.45 -9.97
C ASN A 117 22.74 12.84 -10.02
#